data_AF-A0A7X8JDW3-F1
#
_entry.id   AF-A0A7X8JDW3-F1
#
_cell.length_a   1.000
_cell.length_b   1.000
_cell.length_c   1.000
_cell.angle_alpha   90.00
_cell.angle_beta   90.00
_cell.angle_gamma   90.00
#
_symmetry.space_group_name_H-M   'P 1'
#
loop_
_entity.id
_entity.type
_entity.pdbx_description
1 polymer ?
#
loop_
_entity_poly.entity_id
_entity_poly.type
_entity_poly.pdbx_seq_one_letter_code
_entity_poly.pdbx_strand_id
1 'polypeptide(L)'
;MPTVNMKYCSNEKSELTDFDKKIIDYIFANSDEDYSAVLEKDGDLEVFHQLAKTRESILNWYDFKENSNVLEIGSGYGAITGLLCDKCKSVTCVESKTYIAEALAKRCKNRTNLEVYAGNVLDMHFDIKFDYIVMLGVLEYQGNGSKGKDPYIEFIRRIKELLNDNGKMLIAAENRYGIRYFCGEREPFSNIPFYGINRYPNGCDAYAFDRRELADIIKESGLQYKFYYPVPDYKHTQMIFSDEYLPKSSLRERIVPYYRDKSTLVALEKDLYDDLVANDVFTFFSNSFLVECGYDNNFCDVLSAALSTDRGNEHGFATVIRKHSVEKRALDKSGFQSLKTIYDNMLDMEKHGINIVRQSLEPMKLTMPYIDKNTLSDVLREALRNDTDKFIKLLDLLYEEILKSSEHVDERYNALRKGADDNRNYGTILSKAYIDMIPINCFYDGGKLIFFDQEFVRENYPASYTMFRALKYTYSFITFANGIVPLQQMKERFELIELWDDYVKEENEFVRENRDFRTYGHFWKRAGVNKTDIIANIKHSIV
;
A
#
# COMPACT_ATOMS: atom_id res chain seq x y z
N MET A 1 9.65 25.75 -15.66
CA MET A 1 10.59 24.96 -14.85
C MET A 1 10.76 25.68 -13.53
N PRO A 2 10.56 24.99 -12.40
CA PRO A 2 10.85 25.51 -11.06
C PRO A 2 12.25 26.12 -11.01
N THR A 3 12.39 27.28 -10.38
CA THR A 3 13.70 27.89 -10.14
C THR A 3 14.35 27.22 -8.94
N VAL A 4 15.62 26.83 -9.08
CA VAL A 4 16.43 26.34 -7.96
C VAL A 4 17.11 27.53 -7.29
N ASN A 5 16.78 27.75 -6.03
CA ASN A 5 17.38 28.79 -5.20
C ASN A 5 18.68 28.27 -4.58
N MET A 6 19.79 28.84 -5.03
CA MET A 6 21.16 28.45 -4.63
C MET A 6 21.74 29.32 -3.51
N LYS A 7 20.94 30.22 -2.92
CA LYS A 7 21.40 31.22 -1.92
C LYS A 7 22.02 30.58 -0.68
N TYR A 8 21.58 29.38 -0.30
CA TYR A 8 21.97 28.69 0.93
C TYR A 8 22.88 27.49 0.70
N CYS A 9 23.46 27.36 -0.50
CA CYS A 9 24.39 26.28 -0.82
C CYS A 9 25.73 26.48 -0.11
N SER A 10 26.21 25.45 0.58
CA SER A 10 27.61 25.37 1.01
C SER A 10 28.53 25.19 -0.20
N ASN A 11 29.74 25.75 -0.15
CA ASN A 11 30.77 25.55 -1.18
C ASN A 11 31.40 24.14 -1.17
N GLU A 12 30.95 23.24 -0.28
CA GLU A 12 31.40 21.86 -0.24
C GLU A 12 30.85 21.07 -1.44
N LYS A 13 31.77 20.61 -2.30
CA LYS A 13 31.42 19.70 -3.40
C LYS A 13 31.15 18.32 -2.82
N SER A 14 29.89 17.96 -2.64
CA SER A 14 29.50 16.57 -2.42
C SER A 14 29.87 15.73 -3.64
N GLU A 15 30.52 14.59 -3.45
CA GLU A 15 30.89 13.68 -4.53
C GLU A 15 29.64 13.06 -5.17
N LEU A 16 29.57 13.14 -6.50
CA LEU A 16 28.46 12.59 -7.28
C LEU A 16 28.70 11.08 -7.50
N THR A 17 27.89 10.25 -6.85
CA THR A 17 28.01 8.79 -6.96
C THR A 17 27.55 8.28 -8.33
N ASP A 18 27.95 7.07 -8.71
CA ASP A 18 27.48 6.45 -9.97
C ASP A 18 25.97 6.16 -9.93
N PHE A 19 25.43 5.87 -8.74
CA PHE A 19 23.99 5.75 -8.54
C PHE A 19 23.29 7.10 -8.81
N ASP A 20 23.80 8.20 -8.24
CA ASP A 20 23.21 9.52 -8.45
C ASP A 20 23.23 9.92 -9.93
N LYS A 21 24.35 9.69 -10.64
CA LYS A 21 24.44 9.92 -12.09
C LYS A 21 23.36 9.16 -12.84
N LYS A 22 23.18 7.88 -12.52
CA LYS A 22 22.19 7.01 -13.16
C LYS A 22 20.77 7.54 -13.01
N ILE A 23 20.38 7.98 -11.80
CA ILE A 23 19.05 8.56 -11.56
C ILE A 23 18.87 9.89 -12.30
N ILE A 24 19.89 10.75 -12.27
CA ILE A 24 19.88 12.03 -12.99
C ILE A 24 19.72 11.80 -14.49
N ASP A 25 20.46 10.86 -15.07
CA ASP A 25 20.37 10.54 -16.49
C ASP A 25 18.96 10.08 -16.88
N TYR A 26 18.32 9.23 -16.06
CA TYR A 26 16.92 8.85 -16.27
C TYR A 26 15.97 10.05 -16.19
N ILE A 27 16.15 10.94 -15.21
CA ILE A 27 15.31 12.13 -15.06
C ILE A 27 15.47 13.09 -16.24
N PHE A 28 16.70 13.30 -16.72
CA PHE A 28 16.99 14.23 -17.80
C PHE A 28 16.57 13.70 -19.17
N ALA A 29 16.63 12.38 -19.36
CA ALA A 29 16.13 11.72 -20.56
C ALA A 29 14.59 11.67 -20.63
N ASN A 30 13.89 11.77 -19.50
CA ASN A 30 12.44 11.73 -19.46
C ASN A 30 11.78 13.09 -19.67
N SER A 31 10.63 13.09 -20.37
CA SER A 31 9.95 14.33 -20.74
C SER A 31 8.85 14.75 -19.76
N ASP A 32 8.32 13.80 -19.00
CA ASP A 32 7.26 13.95 -18.01
C ASP A 32 7.68 13.27 -16.68
N GLU A 33 6.73 13.16 -15.74
CA GLU A 33 6.93 12.55 -14.43
C GLU A 33 6.62 11.04 -14.43
N ASP A 34 6.39 10.42 -15.60
CA ASP A 34 6.11 8.99 -15.74
C ASP A 34 7.38 8.20 -16.09
N TYR A 35 7.86 7.41 -15.13
CA TYR A 35 9.08 6.61 -15.27
C TYR A 35 8.80 5.13 -15.56
N SER A 36 7.58 4.75 -15.94
CA SER A 36 7.18 3.35 -16.10
C SER A 36 8.09 2.58 -17.07
N ALA A 37 8.48 3.20 -18.20
CA ALA A 37 9.38 2.61 -19.19
C ALA A 37 10.83 2.43 -18.69
N VAL A 38 11.27 3.24 -17.72
CA VAL A 38 12.58 3.07 -17.06
C VAL A 38 12.51 1.86 -16.13
N LEU A 39 11.46 1.77 -15.31
CA LEU A 39 11.27 0.72 -14.31
C LEU A 39 11.00 -0.67 -14.93
N GLU A 40 10.39 -0.72 -16.13
CA GLU A 40 10.25 -1.96 -16.89
C GLU A 40 11.61 -2.54 -17.30
N LYS A 41 12.61 -1.69 -17.55
CA LYS A 41 13.94 -2.10 -18.04
C LYS A 41 14.97 -2.26 -16.93
N ASP A 42 14.89 -1.42 -15.90
CA ASP A 42 15.85 -1.39 -14.80
C ASP A 42 15.26 -2.02 -13.54
N GLY A 43 15.74 -3.22 -13.20
CA GLY A 43 15.30 -3.97 -12.03
C GLY A 43 15.98 -3.60 -10.71
N ASP A 44 16.79 -2.54 -10.68
CA ASP A 44 17.44 -2.04 -9.46
C ASP A 44 16.39 -1.46 -8.48
N LEU A 45 16.40 -1.94 -7.24
CA LEU A 45 15.46 -1.51 -6.21
C LEU A 45 15.69 -0.05 -5.81
N GLU A 46 16.94 0.42 -5.82
CA GLU A 46 17.22 1.81 -5.45
C GLU A 46 16.70 2.76 -6.53
N VAL A 47 16.79 2.38 -7.81
CA VAL A 47 16.14 3.12 -8.92
C VAL A 47 14.63 3.15 -8.72
N PHE A 48 14.05 2.00 -8.38
CA PHE A 48 12.63 1.88 -8.07
C PHE A 48 12.21 2.79 -6.90
N HIS A 49 12.99 2.85 -5.84
CA HIS A 49 12.75 3.72 -4.68
C HIS A 49 12.74 5.22 -5.05
N GLN A 50 13.50 5.66 -6.05
CA GLN A 50 13.56 7.07 -6.44
C GLN A 50 12.48 7.47 -7.47
N LEU A 51 12.08 6.56 -8.35
CA LEU A 51 11.29 6.89 -9.54
C LEU A 51 9.85 6.33 -9.52
N ALA A 52 9.56 5.29 -8.75
CA ALA A 52 8.24 4.65 -8.78
C ALA A 52 7.12 5.50 -8.17
N LYS A 53 5.97 5.55 -8.86
CA LYS A 53 4.75 6.24 -8.38
C LYS A 53 4.21 5.66 -7.07
N THR A 54 4.50 4.39 -6.78
CA THR A 54 4.14 3.74 -5.51
C THR A 54 4.74 4.43 -4.27
N ARG A 55 5.76 5.29 -4.44
CA ARG A 55 6.26 6.19 -3.38
C ARG A 55 5.21 7.14 -2.85
N GLU A 56 4.27 7.55 -3.69
CA GLU A 56 3.18 8.47 -3.33
C GLU A 56 2.14 7.82 -2.39
N SER A 57 2.11 6.49 -2.31
CA SER A 57 1.16 5.74 -1.45
C SER A 57 1.23 6.14 0.02
N ILE A 58 2.37 6.65 0.50
CA ILE A 58 2.54 7.11 1.87
C ILE A 58 1.62 8.30 2.22
N LEU A 59 1.21 9.10 1.24
CA LEU A 59 0.41 10.32 1.46
C LEU A 59 -0.77 10.52 0.49
N ASN A 60 -0.96 9.66 -0.53
CA ASN A 60 -2.05 9.79 -1.50
C ASN A 60 -3.46 9.79 -0.89
N TRP A 61 -3.63 9.04 0.19
CA TRP A 61 -4.86 8.93 0.99
C TRP A 61 -5.09 10.12 1.94
N TYR A 62 -4.03 10.88 2.25
CA TYR A 62 -4.07 11.93 3.28
C TYR A 62 -4.85 13.16 2.80
N ASP A 63 -5.65 13.73 3.71
CA ASP A 63 -6.48 14.91 3.45
C ASP A 63 -5.67 16.19 3.72
N PHE A 64 -4.88 16.60 2.73
CA PHE A 64 -4.31 17.93 2.74
C PHE A 64 -5.43 18.96 2.63
N LYS A 65 -5.39 19.98 3.49
CA LYS A 65 -6.31 21.11 3.41
C LYS A 65 -6.13 21.80 2.05
N GLU A 66 -7.24 22.08 1.39
CA GLU A 66 -7.22 22.87 0.16
C GLU A 66 -6.51 24.21 0.37
N ASN A 67 -5.85 24.68 -0.68
CA ASN A 67 -5.12 25.95 -0.68
C ASN A 67 -3.95 26.05 0.33
N SER A 68 -3.41 24.92 0.78
CA SER A 68 -2.32 24.88 1.76
C SER A 68 -0.93 25.15 1.16
N ASN A 69 -0.02 25.67 1.99
CA ASN A 69 1.41 25.80 1.68
C ASN A 69 2.18 24.65 2.35
N VAL A 70 3.02 23.94 1.59
CA VAL A 70 3.78 22.78 2.07
C VAL A 70 5.28 22.99 1.95
N LEU A 71 6.01 22.63 3.00
CA LEU A 71 7.47 22.48 2.99
C LEU A 71 7.82 20.99 2.98
N GLU A 72 8.48 20.52 1.95
CA GLU A 72 9.08 19.18 1.88
C GLU A 72 10.58 19.30 2.19
N ILE A 73 11.04 18.66 3.26
CA ILE A 73 12.45 18.65 3.65
C ILE A 73 13.04 17.29 3.29
N GLY A 74 14.19 17.27 2.63
CA GLY A 74 14.83 16.04 2.14
C GLY A 74 14.04 15.43 0.99
N SER A 75 13.62 16.26 0.04
CA SER A 75 12.78 15.86 -1.10
C SER A 75 13.41 14.82 -2.02
N GLY A 76 14.74 14.63 -1.95
CA GLY A 76 15.46 13.73 -2.83
C GLY A 76 15.19 14.07 -4.30
N TYR A 77 15.04 13.05 -5.13
CA TYR A 77 14.72 13.22 -6.55
C TYR A 77 13.24 13.53 -6.83
N GLY A 78 12.49 14.01 -5.83
CA GLY A 78 11.11 14.46 -5.96
C GLY A 78 10.09 13.33 -6.12
N ALA A 79 10.30 12.22 -5.40
CA ALA A 79 9.48 11.02 -5.53
C ALA A 79 8.00 11.22 -5.16
N ILE A 80 7.70 12.18 -4.27
CA ILE A 80 6.33 12.54 -3.88
C ILE A 80 5.99 14.01 -4.16
N THR A 81 6.94 14.79 -4.67
CA THR A 81 6.77 16.24 -4.86
C THR A 81 5.62 16.55 -5.83
N GLY A 82 5.45 15.73 -6.88
CA GLY A 82 4.33 15.84 -7.82
C GLY A 82 2.98 15.73 -7.12
N LEU A 83 2.80 14.71 -6.28
CA LEU A 83 1.62 14.53 -5.43
C LEU A 83 1.34 15.77 -4.56
N LEU A 84 2.37 16.32 -3.90
CA LEU A 84 2.20 17.51 -3.07
C LEU A 84 1.75 18.72 -3.91
N CYS A 85 2.30 18.87 -5.13
CA CYS A 85 1.90 19.93 -6.06
C CYS A 85 0.45 19.78 -6.53
N ASP A 86 -0.03 18.55 -6.68
CA ASP A 86 -1.42 18.25 -7.08
C ASP A 86 -2.43 18.56 -5.97
N LYS A 87 -2.04 18.39 -4.70
CA LYS A 87 -2.94 18.55 -3.54
C LYS A 87 -2.90 19.91 -2.87
N CYS A 88 -1.84 20.70 -3.11
CA CYS A 88 -1.57 21.92 -2.33
C CYS A 88 -1.41 23.15 -3.22
N LYS A 89 -1.59 24.34 -2.65
CA LYS A 89 -1.47 25.61 -3.39
C LYS A 89 -0.04 25.89 -3.81
N SER A 90 0.91 25.69 -2.90
CA SER A 90 2.33 25.91 -3.16
C SER A 90 3.17 24.89 -2.41
N VAL A 91 4.22 24.42 -3.07
CA VAL A 91 5.19 23.48 -2.51
C VAL A 91 6.57 24.12 -2.53
N THR A 92 7.25 24.05 -1.40
CA THR A 92 8.66 24.42 -1.25
C THR A 92 9.44 23.16 -0.91
N CYS A 93 10.40 22.79 -1.74
CA CYS A 93 11.29 21.65 -1.50
C CYS A 93 12.64 22.14 -1.01
N VAL A 94 13.21 21.46 -0.02
CA VAL A 94 14.58 21.68 0.46
C VAL A 94 15.37 20.40 0.31
N GLU A 95 16.47 20.46 -0.44
CA GLU A 95 17.40 19.36 -0.64
C GLU A 95 18.83 19.83 -0.42
N SER A 96 19.62 19.09 0.35
CA SER A 96 20.96 19.54 0.72
C SER A 96 21.95 19.45 -0.45
N LYS A 97 21.75 18.48 -1.36
CA LYS A 97 22.64 18.28 -2.50
C LYS A 97 22.15 19.03 -3.73
N THR A 98 22.97 19.95 -4.23
CA THR A 98 22.64 20.82 -5.36
C THR A 98 22.23 20.05 -6.62
N TYR A 99 22.97 18.99 -6.97
CA TYR A 99 22.68 18.17 -8.15
C TYR A 99 21.35 17.41 -8.03
N ILE A 100 20.92 17.05 -6.81
CA ILE A 100 19.61 16.43 -6.56
C ILE A 100 18.52 17.47 -6.70
N ALA A 101 18.71 18.67 -6.12
CA ALA A 101 17.77 19.78 -6.25
C ALA A 101 17.52 20.17 -7.72
N GLU A 102 18.58 20.20 -8.54
CA GLU A 102 18.48 20.45 -9.99
C GLU A 102 17.72 19.34 -10.71
N ALA A 103 17.97 18.06 -10.36
CA ALA A 103 17.25 16.93 -10.92
C ALA A 103 15.77 16.94 -10.52
N LEU A 104 15.44 17.26 -9.27
CA LEU A 104 14.05 17.44 -8.81
C LEU A 104 13.34 18.54 -9.60
N ALA A 105 13.98 19.70 -9.78
CA ALA A 105 13.42 20.79 -10.59
C ALA A 105 13.22 20.38 -12.05
N LYS A 106 14.11 19.52 -12.58
CA LYS A 106 13.99 18.96 -13.94
C LYS A 106 12.83 17.98 -14.05
N ARG A 107 12.68 17.05 -13.10
CA ARG A 107 11.54 16.11 -13.01
C ARG A 107 10.22 16.89 -12.97
N CYS A 108 10.12 17.86 -12.08
CA CYS A 108 8.91 18.65 -11.86
C CYS A 108 8.84 19.91 -12.74
N LYS A 109 9.48 19.92 -13.93
CA LYS A 109 9.63 21.14 -14.75
C LYS A 109 8.31 21.81 -15.17
N ASN A 110 7.22 21.04 -15.19
CA ASN A 110 5.88 21.48 -15.59
C ASN A 110 5.03 21.96 -14.39
N ARG A 111 5.50 21.79 -13.16
CA ARG A 111 4.83 22.28 -11.95
C ARG A 111 5.06 23.78 -11.82
N THR A 112 3.98 24.56 -11.76
CA THR A 112 4.02 26.03 -11.68
C THR A 112 3.97 26.56 -10.26
N ASN A 113 3.63 25.70 -9.30
CA ASN A 113 3.47 26.01 -7.88
C ASN A 113 4.59 25.43 -7.01
N LEU A 114 5.77 25.19 -7.59
CA LEU A 114 6.93 24.57 -6.93
C LEU A 114 8.13 25.53 -6.88
N GLU A 115 8.69 25.70 -5.69
CA GLU A 115 10.01 26.29 -5.47
C GLU A 115 10.98 25.26 -4.88
N VAL A 116 12.24 25.30 -5.32
CA VAL A 116 13.27 24.34 -4.87
C VAL A 116 14.43 25.11 -4.28
N TYR A 117 14.85 24.75 -3.08
CA TYR A 117 16.00 25.33 -2.38
C TYR A 117 17.07 24.27 -2.22
N ALA A 118 18.31 24.63 -2.56
CA ALA A 118 19.47 23.82 -2.29
C ALA A 118 20.19 24.32 -1.02
N GLY A 119 20.41 23.43 -0.06
CA GLY A 119 21.10 23.73 1.20
C GLY A 119 20.46 23.11 2.44
N ASN A 120 20.93 23.52 3.62
CA ASN A 120 20.38 23.07 4.89
C ASN A 120 19.17 23.93 5.29
N VAL A 121 18.02 23.30 5.54
CA VAL A 121 16.77 23.99 5.95
C VAL A 121 16.97 24.88 7.18
N LEU A 122 17.88 24.49 8.08
CA LEU A 122 18.16 25.23 9.31
C LEU A 122 18.85 26.58 9.07
N ASP A 123 19.43 26.80 7.90
CA ASP A 123 20.07 28.08 7.54
C ASP A 123 19.14 28.98 6.71
N MET A 124 17.96 28.46 6.33
CA MET A 124 17.02 29.12 5.44
C MET A 124 16.08 30.06 6.19
N HIS A 125 15.77 31.17 5.53
CA HIS A 125 14.74 32.11 5.96
C HIS A 125 13.60 32.09 4.94
N PHE A 126 12.39 31.88 5.44
CA PHE A 126 11.16 31.87 4.65
C PHE A 126 10.26 33.03 5.07
N ASP A 127 9.70 33.74 4.10
CA ASP A 127 8.78 34.86 4.34
C ASP A 127 7.37 34.39 4.75
N ILE A 128 7.09 33.09 4.60
CA ILE A 128 5.84 32.44 4.95
C ILE A 128 6.07 31.33 5.98
N LYS A 129 4.98 30.98 6.67
CA LYS A 129 4.86 29.75 7.44
C LYS A 129 4.03 28.73 6.67
N PHE A 130 4.22 27.47 7.01
CA PHE A 130 3.66 26.34 6.27
C PHE A 130 2.49 25.70 7.02
N ASP A 131 1.49 25.26 6.26
CA ASP A 131 0.38 24.46 6.79
C ASP A 131 0.79 23.01 6.96
N TYR A 132 1.70 22.52 6.12
CA TYR A 132 2.29 21.19 6.27
C TYR A 132 3.80 21.23 6.12
N ILE A 133 4.51 20.49 6.97
CA ILE A 133 5.92 20.16 6.79
C ILE A 133 6.05 18.65 6.65
N VAL A 134 6.64 18.17 5.56
CA VAL A 134 6.77 16.73 5.25
C VAL A 134 8.24 16.32 5.34
N MET A 135 8.51 15.27 6.12
CA MET A 135 9.84 14.70 6.34
C MET A 135 9.77 13.18 6.26
N LEU A 136 10.20 12.58 5.16
CA LEU A 136 10.12 11.13 4.97
C LEU A 136 11.51 10.49 5.02
N GLY A 137 11.85 9.83 6.14
CA GLY A 137 13.17 9.21 6.34
C GLY A 137 14.31 10.21 6.53
N VAL A 138 14.00 11.40 7.08
CA VAL A 138 14.96 12.50 7.27
C VAL A 138 15.41 12.62 8.71
N LEU A 139 14.51 12.34 9.66
CA LEU A 139 14.74 12.59 11.09
C LEU A 139 15.90 11.74 11.62
N GLU A 140 16.04 10.51 11.13
CA GLU A 140 17.05 9.53 11.56
C GLU A 140 18.49 10.04 11.42
N TYR A 141 18.73 10.92 10.44
CA TYR A 141 20.04 11.51 10.14
C TYR A 141 20.34 12.79 10.96
N GLN A 142 19.34 13.45 11.55
CA GLN A 142 19.52 14.78 12.14
C GLN A 142 20.34 14.79 13.44
N GLY A 143 20.48 13.63 14.07
CA GLY A 143 21.31 13.45 15.25
C GLY A 143 22.69 12.84 14.99
N ASN A 144 23.10 12.66 13.72
CA ASN A 144 24.38 12.03 13.34
C ASN A 144 24.64 10.70 14.09
N GLY A 145 23.63 9.82 14.12
CA GLY A 145 23.71 8.53 14.81
C GLY A 145 23.64 8.56 16.33
N SER A 146 23.38 9.71 16.94
CA SER A 146 23.23 9.84 18.38
C SER A 146 22.14 8.92 18.92
N LYS A 147 22.44 8.23 20.03
CA LYS A 147 21.44 7.44 20.79
C LYS A 147 20.61 8.33 21.73
N GLY A 148 21.04 9.57 21.95
CA GLY A 148 20.36 10.55 22.78
C GLY A 148 19.29 11.31 21.99
N LYS A 149 18.19 11.66 22.66
CA LYS A 149 17.03 12.33 22.03
C LYS A 149 17.27 13.83 21.73
N ASP A 150 18.14 14.48 22.49
CA ASP A 150 18.30 15.95 22.47
C ASP A 150 18.55 16.55 21.07
N PRO A 151 19.42 15.99 20.20
CA PRO A 151 19.62 16.54 18.86
C PRO A 151 18.36 16.52 18.01
N TYR A 152 17.58 15.44 18.11
CA TYR A 152 16.32 15.28 17.37
C TYR A 152 15.24 16.21 17.91
N ILE A 153 15.17 16.36 19.24
CA ILE A 153 14.25 17.31 19.90
C ILE A 153 14.53 18.73 19.44
N GLU A 154 15.81 19.14 19.45
CA GLU A 154 16.25 20.47 19.03
C GLU A 154 15.97 20.71 17.55
N PHE A 155 16.26 19.74 16.69
CA PHE A 155 15.91 19.81 15.28
C PHE A 155 14.41 20.08 15.08
N ILE A 156 13.54 19.27 15.70
CA ILE A 156 12.08 19.44 15.60
C ILE A 156 11.64 20.80 16.17
N ARG A 157 12.25 21.28 17.26
CA ARG A 157 11.94 22.61 17.84
C ARG A 157 12.23 23.74 16.87
N ARG A 158 13.32 23.66 16.10
CA ARG A 158 13.64 24.64 15.07
C ARG A 158 12.71 24.53 13.87
N ILE A 159 12.42 23.31 13.40
CA ILE A 159 11.53 23.11 12.24
C ILE A 159 10.10 23.57 12.53
N LYS A 160 9.56 23.31 13.73
CA LYS A 160 8.18 23.73 14.06
C LYS A 160 7.98 25.24 14.09
N GLU A 161 9.04 26.06 14.19
CA GLU A 161 8.93 27.52 14.09
C GLU A 161 8.46 27.98 12.70
N LEU A 162 8.72 27.16 11.68
CA LEU A 162 8.25 27.36 10.30
C LEU A 162 6.78 26.98 10.11
N LEU A 163 6.16 26.36 11.12
CA LEU A 163 4.78 25.86 11.06
C LEU A 163 3.79 26.97 11.43
N ASN A 164 2.65 27.01 10.73
CA ASN A 164 1.47 27.77 11.13
C ASN A 164 0.89 27.22 12.45
N ASP A 165 0.08 28.03 13.14
CA ASP A 165 -0.52 27.65 14.44
C ASP A 165 -1.39 26.38 14.35
N ASN A 166 -2.04 26.16 13.22
CA ASN A 166 -2.83 24.95 12.93
C ASN A 166 -2.12 23.98 11.99
N GLY A 167 -0.86 24.24 11.66
CA GLY A 167 -0.12 23.42 10.72
C GLY A 167 0.22 22.05 11.30
N LYS A 168 0.55 21.10 10.41
CA LYS A 168 0.93 19.73 10.76
C LYS A 168 2.30 19.37 10.22
N MET A 169 3.07 18.60 10.97
CA MET A 169 4.26 17.93 10.44
C MET A 169 3.96 16.46 10.21
N LEU A 170 4.34 15.94 9.04
CA LEU A 170 4.18 14.55 8.66
C LEU A 170 5.58 13.91 8.62
N ILE A 171 5.88 13.09 9.61
CA ILE A 171 7.20 12.50 9.80
C ILE A 171 7.12 10.99 9.57
N ALA A 172 7.75 10.48 8.51
CA ALA A 172 7.96 9.05 8.39
C ALA A 172 9.36 8.66 8.86
N ALA A 173 9.46 7.58 9.64
CA ALA A 173 10.71 7.10 10.20
C ALA A 173 10.75 5.57 10.28
N GLU A 174 11.94 5.00 10.14
CA GLU A 174 12.18 3.56 10.37
C GLU A 174 11.92 3.17 11.82
N ASN A 175 11.25 2.03 12.02
CA ASN A 175 11.13 1.42 13.33
C ASN A 175 12.27 0.44 13.54
N ARG A 176 13.14 0.70 14.51
CA ARG A 176 14.24 -0.20 14.91
C ARG A 176 13.76 -1.64 15.18
N TYR A 177 12.52 -1.81 15.62
CA TYR A 177 11.91 -3.09 15.92
C TYR A 177 10.92 -3.60 14.86
N GLY A 178 11.01 -3.07 13.64
CA GLY A 178 10.28 -3.61 12.50
C GLY A 178 10.45 -5.12 12.35
N ILE A 179 9.35 -5.83 12.13
CA ILE A 179 9.34 -7.30 12.04
C ILE A 179 10.31 -7.82 10.98
N ARG A 180 10.52 -7.09 9.89
CA ARG A 180 11.47 -7.47 8.84
C ARG A 180 12.91 -7.59 9.34
N TYR A 181 13.30 -6.77 10.31
CA TYR A 181 14.65 -6.81 10.88
C TYR A 181 14.83 -8.02 11.80
N PHE A 182 13.76 -8.43 12.51
CA PHE A 182 13.75 -9.70 13.22
C PHE A 182 13.72 -10.91 12.29
N CYS A 183 13.18 -10.75 11.07
CA CYS A 183 13.26 -11.76 10.02
C CYS A 183 14.67 -11.86 9.40
N GLY A 184 15.61 -11.00 9.78
CA GLY A 184 17.00 -11.02 9.31
C GLY A 184 17.31 -10.07 8.15
N GLU A 185 16.37 -9.22 7.75
CA GLU A 185 16.66 -8.21 6.72
C GLU A 185 17.67 -7.16 7.22
N ARG A 186 18.54 -6.72 6.32
CA ARG A 186 19.49 -5.64 6.57
C ARG A 186 18.76 -4.30 6.62
N GLU A 187 18.93 -3.59 7.72
CA GLU A 187 18.38 -2.24 7.87
C GLU A 187 19.14 -1.23 7.00
N PRO A 188 18.50 -0.11 6.57
CA PRO A 188 19.01 0.73 5.49
C PRO A 188 20.26 1.55 5.84
N PHE A 189 20.58 1.74 7.12
CA PHE A 189 21.63 2.66 7.56
C PHE A 189 23.02 2.01 7.60
N SER A 190 23.15 0.84 8.22
CA SER A 190 24.41 0.10 8.29
C SER A 190 24.48 -1.04 7.28
N ASN A 191 23.36 -1.46 6.71
CA ASN A 191 23.25 -2.63 5.81
C ASN A 191 23.76 -3.94 6.45
N ILE A 192 23.65 -4.07 7.78
CA ILE A 192 24.04 -5.26 8.55
C ILE A 192 22.79 -5.82 9.26
N PRO A 193 22.49 -7.14 9.17
CA PRO A 193 21.35 -7.73 9.86
C PRO A 193 21.44 -7.52 11.38
N PHE A 194 20.30 -7.26 12.03
CA PHE A 194 20.16 -7.09 13.49
C PHE A 194 20.97 -5.93 14.13
N TYR A 195 21.74 -5.16 13.36
CA TYR A 195 22.63 -4.14 13.91
C TYR A 195 21.87 -2.97 14.56
N GLY A 196 20.78 -2.53 13.90
CA GLY A 196 19.84 -1.55 14.45
C GLY A 196 19.18 -2.04 15.73
N ILE A 197 18.69 -3.28 15.79
CA ILE A 197 18.06 -3.88 17.00
C ILE A 197 19.01 -3.82 18.21
N ASN A 198 20.32 -4.02 17.97
CA ASN A 198 21.38 -3.90 18.97
C ASN A 198 21.84 -2.45 19.24
N ARG A 199 21.07 -1.46 18.79
CA ARG A 199 21.32 -0.02 18.97
C ARG A 199 22.70 0.41 18.45
N TYR A 200 23.14 -0.12 17.30
CA TYR A 200 24.36 0.30 16.60
C TYR A 200 25.60 0.32 17.54
N PRO A 201 26.13 -0.84 17.97
CA PRO A 201 27.16 -0.92 19.00
C PRO A 201 28.44 -0.14 18.65
N ASN A 202 28.84 -0.09 17.37
CA ASN A 202 30.00 0.68 16.89
C ASN A 202 29.62 2.01 16.22
N GLY A 203 28.39 2.49 16.43
CA GLY A 203 27.87 3.68 15.76
C GLY A 203 27.37 3.44 14.34
N CYS A 204 26.71 4.46 13.79
CA CYS A 204 26.18 4.59 12.43
C CYS A 204 25.91 6.08 12.17
N ASP A 205 25.77 6.53 10.93
CA ASP A 205 25.50 7.94 10.62
C ASP A 205 24.03 8.34 10.87
N ALA A 206 23.15 7.35 11.02
CA ALA A 206 21.73 7.52 11.31
C ALA A 206 21.28 6.64 12.48
N TYR A 207 20.13 6.95 13.05
CA TYR A 207 19.56 6.20 14.17
C TYR A 207 18.06 5.94 13.96
N ALA A 208 17.68 4.67 13.87
CA ALA A 208 16.29 4.25 13.89
C ALA A 208 15.70 4.32 15.30
N PHE A 209 14.45 4.76 15.40
CA PHE A 209 13.74 4.92 16.67
C PHE A 209 12.87 3.69 16.96
N ASP A 210 12.59 3.43 18.24
CA ASP A 210 11.37 2.69 18.58
C ASP A 210 10.19 3.67 18.76
N ARG A 211 8.96 3.14 18.82
CA ARG A 211 7.73 3.95 18.94
C ARG A 211 7.77 4.91 20.13
N ARG A 212 8.30 4.47 21.27
CA ARG A 212 8.33 5.29 22.49
C ARG A 212 9.36 6.41 22.38
N GLU A 213 10.55 6.09 21.87
CA GLU A 213 11.59 7.09 21.61
C GLU A 213 11.10 8.19 20.68
N LEU A 214 10.42 7.84 19.57
CA LEU A 214 9.85 8.82 18.63
C LEU A 214 8.74 9.66 19.26
N ALA A 215 7.82 9.04 20.03
CA ALA A 215 6.76 9.75 20.73
C ALA A 215 7.31 10.75 21.76
N ASP A 216 8.32 10.34 22.53
CA ASP A 216 8.96 11.19 23.53
C ASP A 216 9.68 12.37 22.84
N ILE A 217 10.40 12.14 21.74
CA ILE A 217 11.05 13.20 20.95
C ILE A 217 10.01 14.26 20.53
N ILE A 218 8.88 13.85 19.95
CA ILE A 218 7.85 14.78 19.47
C ILE A 218 7.21 15.54 20.64
N LYS A 219 6.87 14.84 21.73
CA LYS A 219 6.25 15.43 22.91
C LYS A 219 7.16 16.43 23.62
N GLU A 220 8.44 16.10 23.77
CA GLU A 220 9.44 16.97 24.39
C GLU A 220 9.82 18.16 23.50
N SER A 221 9.60 18.05 22.18
CA SER A 221 9.61 19.19 21.26
C SER A 221 8.37 20.09 21.40
N GLY A 222 7.39 19.74 22.23
CA GLY A 222 6.21 20.55 22.54
C GLY A 222 5.08 20.41 21.51
N LEU A 223 4.96 19.23 20.89
CA LEU A 223 3.89 18.91 19.95
C LEU A 223 3.09 17.70 20.43
N GLN A 224 1.83 17.66 19.99
CA GLN A 224 1.00 16.46 20.06
C GLN A 224 1.24 15.57 18.84
N TYR A 225 0.81 14.32 18.90
CA TYR A 225 1.00 13.36 17.80
C TYR A 225 -0.17 12.38 17.61
N LYS A 226 -0.31 11.89 16.37
CA LYS A 226 -1.09 10.71 15.99
C LYS A 226 -0.22 9.76 15.15
N PHE A 227 -0.17 8.49 15.53
CA PHE A 227 0.58 7.47 14.81
C PHE A 227 -0.26 6.81 13.72
N TYR A 228 0.38 6.65 12.57
CA TYR A 228 -0.01 5.77 11.49
C TYR A 228 1.07 4.70 11.26
N TYR A 229 0.64 3.53 10.81
CA TYR A 229 1.46 2.35 10.59
C TYR A 229 1.39 1.94 9.11
N PRO A 230 2.25 2.49 8.25
CA PRO A 230 2.34 2.06 6.86
C PRO A 230 2.89 0.64 6.73
N VAL A 231 2.27 -0.17 5.88
CA VAL A 231 2.58 -1.59 5.66
C VAL A 231 2.75 -1.85 4.16
N PRO A 232 3.81 -2.57 3.71
CA PRO A 232 4.85 -3.15 4.54
C PRO A 232 5.80 -2.11 5.15
N ASP A 233 5.89 -0.91 4.58
CA ASP A 233 6.69 0.21 5.12
C ASP A 233 6.25 1.55 4.50
N TYR A 234 6.89 2.65 4.91
CA TYR A 234 6.66 4.00 4.41
C TYR A 234 7.19 4.25 2.99
N LYS A 235 8.01 3.34 2.44
CA LYS A 235 8.63 3.49 1.12
C LYS A 235 7.66 3.06 0.03
N HIS A 236 7.08 1.88 0.14
CA HIS A 236 6.10 1.35 -0.81
C HIS A 236 4.85 0.85 -0.08
N THR A 237 4.17 1.80 0.55
CA THR A 237 2.98 1.56 1.35
C THR A 237 1.85 0.95 0.51
N GLN A 238 1.26 -0.13 1.02
CA GLN A 238 0.10 -0.82 0.46
C GLN A 238 -1.13 -0.65 1.36
N MET A 239 -0.92 -0.57 2.68
CA MET A 239 -1.97 -0.22 3.64
C MET A 239 -1.44 0.67 4.75
N ILE A 240 -2.35 1.39 5.39
CA ILE A 240 -2.09 2.25 6.53
C ILE A 240 -3.11 1.93 7.61
N PHE A 241 -2.62 1.82 8.83
CA PHE A 241 -3.42 1.67 10.03
C PHE A 241 -3.14 2.83 10.98
N SER A 242 -3.98 3.03 11.99
CA SER A 242 -3.75 3.99 13.07
C SER A 242 -3.98 3.32 14.41
N ASP A 243 -3.64 3.99 15.50
CA ASP A 243 -3.96 3.51 16.86
C ASP A 243 -5.47 3.26 17.06
N GLU A 244 -6.32 3.95 16.29
CA GLU A 244 -7.77 3.84 16.36
C GLU A 244 -8.35 2.73 15.46
N TYR A 245 -7.57 2.23 14.50
CA TYR A 245 -8.00 1.19 13.56
C TYR A 245 -6.81 0.31 13.17
N LEU A 246 -6.67 -0.79 13.91
CA LEU A 246 -5.70 -1.84 13.64
C LEU A 246 -6.29 -2.90 12.68
N PRO A 247 -5.46 -3.75 12.07
CA PRO A 247 -5.94 -4.82 11.20
C PRO A 247 -6.92 -5.73 11.95
N LYS A 248 -8.15 -5.85 11.44
CA LYS A 248 -9.17 -6.77 11.99
C LYS A 248 -9.11 -8.18 11.37
N SER A 249 -8.62 -8.26 10.13
CA SER A 249 -8.51 -9.51 9.35
C SER A 249 -7.04 -9.82 9.03
N SER A 250 -6.81 -10.98 8.42
CA SER A 250 -5.46 -11.41 8.02
C SER A 250 -4.83 -10.42 7.03
N LEU A 251 -3.67 -9.85 7.39
CA LEU A 251 -2.92 -8.95 6.51
C LEU A 251 -2.40 -9.68 5.26
N ARG A 252 -2.32 -11.01 5.30
CA ARG A 252 -1.83 -11.87 4.20
C ARG A 252 -2.70 -11.78 2.96
N GLU A 253 -3.95 -11.37 3.12
CA GLU A 253 -4.94 -11.19 2.06
C GLU A 253 -4.63 -9.98 1.18
N ARG A 254 -4.00 -8.94 1.74
CA ARG A 254 -3.86 -7.63 1.10
C ARG A 254 -2.41 -7.16 0.94
N ILE A 255 -1.50 -7.65 1.78
CA ILE A 255 -0.11 -7.20 1.81
C ILE A 255 0.83 -8.21 1.12
N VAL A 256 1.73 -7.66 0.32
CA VAL A 256 2.84 -8.38 -0.28
C VAL A 256 4.14 -7.70 0.15
N PRO A 257 4.84 -8.22 1.19
CA PRO A 257 6.15 -7.71 1.59
C PRO A 257 7.18 -7.89 0.47
N TYR A 258 8.18 -7.02 0.44
CA TYR A 258 9.31 -7.11 -0.47
C TYR A 258 10.61 -7.04 0.33
N TYR A 259 11.69 -7.60 -0.21
CA TYR A 259 12.99 -7.64 0.46
C TYR A 259 14.10 -7.08 -0.42
N ARG A 260 14.99 -6.28 0.17
CA ARG A 260 16.19 -5.75 -0.48
C ARG A 260 17.20 -6.87 -0.76
N ASP A 261 17.45 -7.67 0.26
CA ASP A 261 18.35 -8.83 0.25
C ASP A 261 17.71 -9.99 1.01
N LYS A 262 17.66 -11.15 0.36
CA LYS A 262 17.05 -12.38 0.90
C LYS A 262 18.07 -13.31 1.55
N SER A 263 19.37 -13.06 1.35
CA SER A 263 20.47 -13.95 1.75
C SER A 263 20.64 -14.09 3.26
N THR A 264 20.01 -13.21 4.03
CA THR A 264 20.12 -13.13 5.49
C THR A 264 18.79 -13.41 6.18
N LEU A 265 17.72 -13.68 5.41
CA LEU A 265 16.40 -13.95 5.97
C LEU A 265 16.37 -15.30 6.68
N VAL A 266 15.87 -15.29 7.92
CA VAL A 266 15.66 -16.44 8.79
C VAL A 266 14.18 -16.69 9.11
N ALA A 267 13.30 -15.78 8.71
CA ALA A 267 11.86 -15.94 8.78
C ALA A 267 11.18 -15.17 7.63
N LEU A 268 9.88 -15.40 7.44
CA LEU A 268 9.07 -14.68 6.45
C LEU A 268 8.12 -13.73 7.15
N GLU A 269 8.24 -12.44 6.86
CA GLU A 269 7.40 -11.38 7.46
C GLU A 269 5.91 -11.66 7.23
N LYS A 270 5.53 -12.05 6.00
CA LYS A 270 4.15 -12.41 5.65
C LYS A 270 3.59 -13.54 6.53
N ASP A 271 4.45 -14.42 7.04
CA ASP A 271 4.02 -15.54 7.87
C ASP A 271 3.72 -15.13 9.32
N LEU A 272 4.21 -13.97 9.78
CA LEU A 272 4.15 -13.53 11.17
C LEU A 272 3.05 -12.49 11.45
N TYR A 273 2.57 -11.77 10.43
CA TYR A 273 1.62 -10.66 10.64
C TYR A 273 0.37 -11.03 11.43
N ASP A 274 -0.25 -12.18 11.13
CA ASP A 274 -1.50 -12.58 11.78
C ASP A 274 -1.28 -12.87 13.27
N ASP A 275 -0.12 -13.42 13.63
CA ASP A 275 0.25 -13.66 15.03
C ASP A 275 0.52 -12.34 15.77
N LEU A 276 1.15 -11.36 15.11
CA LEU A 276 1.40 -10.04 15.69
C LEU A 276 0.10 -9.28 15.98
N VAL A 277 -0.88 -9.39 15.08
CA VAL A 277 -2.21 -8.81 15.26
C VAL A 277 -2.96 -9.54 16.38
N ALA A 278 -2.96 -10.87 16.38
CA ALA A 278 -3.68 -11.67 17.39
C ALA A 278 -3.12 -11.53 18.82
N ASN A 279 -1.86 -11.10 18.97
CA ASN A 279 -1.21 -10.86 20.26
C ASN A 279 -1.12 -9.37 20.63
N ASP A 280 -1.84 -8.47 19.94
CA ASP A 280 -1.87 -7.03 20.23
C ASP A 280 -0.49 -6.34 20.20
N VAL A 281 0.46 -6.85 19.40
CA VAL A 281 1.83 -6.32 19.28
C VAL A 281 2.15 -5.75 17.89
N PHE A 282 1.17 -5.71 16.99
CA PHE A 282 1.34 -5.20 15.62
C PHE A 282 2.00 -3.82 15.57
N THR A 283 1.55 -2.87 16.41
CA THR A 283 2.07 -1.50 16.41
C THR A 283 3.53 -1.40 16.84
N PHE A 284 3.99 -2.32 17.70
CA PHE A 284 5.39 -2.39 18.12
C PHE A 284 6.28 -2.90 16.99
N PHE A 285 5.77 -3.82 16.16
CA PHE A 285 6.52 -4.52 15.11
C PHE A 285 6.29 -3.97 13.69
N SER A 286 5.49 -2.91 13.51
CA SER A 286 5.36 -2.23 12.22
C SER A 286 6.74 -1.77 11.73
N ASN A 287 7.09 -1.97 10.45
CA ASN A 287 8.46 -1.69 9.99
C ASN A 287 8.83 -0.21 10.03
N SER A 288 7.84 0.67 10.00
CA SER A 288 8.05 2.11 10.02
C SER A 288 6.82 2.82 10.55
N PHE A 289 7.00 4.05 11.00
CA PHE A 289 5.92 4.92 11.46
C PHE A 289 5.71 6.05 10.45
N LEU A 290 4.48 6.54 10.38
CA LEU A 290 4.16 7.88 9.90
C LEU A 290 3.48 8.61 11.05
N VAL A 291 4.01 9.75 11.48
CA VAL A 291 3.50 10.49 12.62
C VAL A 291 3.02 11.86 12.16
N GLU A 292 1.74 12.13 12.39
CA GLU A 292 1.15 13.45 12.22
C GLU A 292 1.32 14.22 13.53
N CYS A 293 2.02 15.36 13.48
CA CYS A 293 2.37 16.16 14.64
C CYS A 293 1.79 17.57 14.53
N GLY A 294 1.35 18.16 15.63
CA GLY A 294 0.80 19.53 15.64
C GLY A 294 0.78 20.15 17.03
N TYR A 295 0.46 21.44 17.11
CA TYR A 295 0.33 22.14 18.40
C TYR A 295 -0.89 21.66 19.22
N ASP A 296 -1.90 21.14 18.54
CA ASP A 296 -3.14 20.59 19.11
C ASP A 296 -3.39 19.14 18.63
N ASN A 297 -4.49 18.55 19.14
CA ASN A 297 -4.94 17.20 18.78
C ASN A 297 -5.89 17.18 17.58
N ASN A 298 -5.97 18.25 16.79
CA ASN A 298 -6.84 18.30 15.62
C ASN A 298 -6.15 17.62 14.42
N PHE A 299 -6.15 16.30 14.41
CA PHE A 299 -5.48 15.48 13.40
C PHE A 299 -6.44 15.02 12.30
N CYS A 300 -5.86 14.52 11.20
CA CYS A 300 -6.60 13.83 10.15
C CYS A 300 -7.47 12.71 10.76
N ASP A 301 -8.74 12.67 10.37
CA ASP A 301 -9.76 11.73 10.87
C ASP A 301 -9.79 10.40 10.10
N VAL A 302 -8.89 10.23 9.12
CA VAL A 302 -8.65 8.94 8.49
C VAL A 302 -8.12 7.97 9.54
N LEU A 303 -8.71 6.77 9.57
CA LEU A 303 -8.35 5.71 10.50
C LEU A 303 -7.46 4.66 9.83
N SER A 304 -7.71 4.37 8.55
CA SER A 304 -6.95 3.40 7.77
C SER A 304 -7.09 3.69 6.27
N ALA A 305 -6.13 3.24 5.46
CA ALA A 305 -6.21 3.31 4.01
C ALA A 305 -5.63 2.04 3.35
N ALA A 306 -6.18 1.65 2.19
CA ALA A 306 -5.61 0.65 1.29
C ALA A 306 -5.30 1.28 -0.07
N LEU A 307 -4.11 1.00 -0.62
CA LEU A 307 -3.55 1.69 -1.78
C LEU A 307 -3.30 0.70 -2.91
N SER A 308 -3.77 1.03 -4.13
CA SER A 308 -3.52 0.26 -5.36
C SER A 308 -2.72 1.06 -6.39
N THR A 309 -1.73 1.82 -5.93
CA THR A 309 -0.85 2.67 -6.75
C THR A 309 0.04 1.87 -7.74
N ASP A 310 0.11 0.55 -7.57
CA ASP A 310 0.78 -0.39 -8.49
C ASP A 310 -0.09 -0.80 -9.68
N ARG A 311 -1.31 -0.26 -9.78
CA ARG A 311 -2.19 -0.40 -10.95
C ARG A 311 -2.06 0.84 -11.86
N GLY A 312 -2.43 0.69 -13.13
CA GLY A 312 -2.45 1.80 -14.08
C GLY A 312 -3.34 2.97 -13.62
N ASN A 313 -3.14 4.16 -14.20
CA ASN A 313 -3.81 5.40 -13.78
C ASN A 313 -5.35 5.27 -13.66
N GLU A 314 -5.99 4.51 -14.56
CA GLU A 314 -7.44 4.25 -14.53
C GLU A 314 -7.91 3.38 -13.36
N HIS A 315 -7.02 2.58 -12.76
CA HIS A 315 -7.36 1.60 -11.72
C HIS A 315 -6.62 1.84 -10.39
N GLY A 316 -5.85 2.93 -10.31
CA GLY A 316 -5.17 3.36 -9.08
C GLY A 316 -6.14 4.03 -8.11
N PHE A 317 -6.33 3.42 -6.93
CA PHE A 317 -7.25 3.90 -5.90
C PHE A 317 -6.60 3.99 -4.52
N ALA A 318 -7.11 4.92 -3.71
CA ALA A 318 -6.99 4.89 -2.26
C ALA A 318 -8.37 4.60 -1.66
N THR A 319 -8.50 3.49 -0.94
CA THR A 319 -9.71 3.19 -0.15
C THR A 319 -9.48 3.65 1.29
N VAL A 320 -10.15 4.71 1.70
CA VAL A 320 -9.96 5.43 2.96
C VAL A 320 -11.09 5.09 3.92
N ILE A 321 -10.75 4.65 5.13
CA ILE A 321 -11.71 4.30 6.19
C ILE A 321 -11.72 5.43 7.23
N ARG A 322 -12.93 5.91 7.53
CA ARG A 322 -13.25 6.82 8.64
C ARG A 322 -14.18 6.15 9.63
N LYS A 323 -14.47 6.85 10.73
CA LYS A 323 -15.36 6.34 11.79
C LYS A 323 -16.75 5.92 11.31
N HIS A 324 -17.31 6.61 10.31
CA HIS A 324 -18.68 6.40 9.85
C HIS A 324 -18.81 6.16 8.33
N SER A 325 -17.72 6.26 7.59
CA SER A 325 -17.72 6.12 6.13
C SER A 325 -16.46 5.44 5.62
N VAL A 326 -16.56 4.90 4.40
CA VAL A 326 -15.45 4.44 3.60
C VAL A 326 -15.51 5.15 2.26
N GLU A 327 -14.36 5.60 1.75
CA GLU A 327 -14.24 6.33 0.48
C GLU A 327 -13.26 5.62 -0.45
N LYS A 328 -13.69 5.20 -1.64
CA LYS A 328 -12.78 4.75 -2.71
C LYS A 328 -12.48 5.92 -3.62
N ARG A 329 -11.25 6.44 -3.56
CA ARG A 329 -10.81 7.65 -4.26
C ARG A 329 -9.91 7.29 -5.43
N ALA A 330 -10.19 7.85 -6.61
CA ALA A 330 -9.29 7.75 -7.75
C ALA A 330 -8.01 8.55 -7.47
N LEU A 331 -6.85 7.96 -7.78
CA LEU A 331 -5.55 8.61 -7.67
C LEU A 331 -5.23 9.48 -8.90
N ASP A 332 -5.91 9.23 -10.01
CA ASP A 332 -5.81 10.00 -11.25
C ASP A 332 -7.20 10.29 -11.81
N LYS A 333 -7.33 11.38 -12.58
CA LYS A 333 -8.60 11.81 -13.18
C LYS A 333 -9.21 10.75 -14.09
N SER A 334 -8.38 9.97 -14.78
CA SER A 334 -8.81 8.85 -15.62
C SER A 334 -9.54 7.76 -14.82
N GLY A 335 -9.28 7.64 -13.52
CA GLY A 335 -9.93 6.66 -12.65
C GLY A 335 -11.43 6.89 -12.40
N PHE A 336 -11.99 8.04 -12.81
CA PHE A 336 -13.43 8.30 -12.69
C PHE A 336 -14.27 7.28 -13.45
N GLN A 337 -13.83 6.84 -14.64
CA GLN A 337 -14.58 5.85 -15.42
C GLN A 337 -14.67 4.51 -14.70
N SER A 338 -13.59 4.07 -14.06
CA SER A 338 -13.55 2.85 -13.26
C SER A 338 -14.43 2.96 -11.99
N LEU A 339 -14.45 4.11 -11.31
CA LEU A 339 -15.39 4.36 -10.20
C LEU A 339 -16.85 4.28 -10.67
N LYS A 340 -17.16 4.84 -11.84
CA LYS A 340 -18.50 4.75 -12.43
C LYS A 340 -18.87 3.30 -12.76
N THR A 341 -17.94 2.51 -13.30
CA THR A 341 -18.16 1.08 -13.55
C THR A 341 -18.48 0.32 -12.27
N ILE A 342 -17.69 0.53 -11.19
CA ILE A 342 -17.96 -0.08 -9.88
C ILE A 342 -19.36 0.32 -9.37
N TYR A 343 -19.74 1.58 -9.55
CA TYR A 343 -21.06 2.08 -9.20
C TYR A 343 -22.19 1.39 -9.96
N ASP A 344 -22.09 1.35 -11.28
CA ASP A 344 -23.09 0.78 -12.16
C ASP A 344 -23.24 -0.74 -11.93
N ASN A 345 -22.13 -1.46 -11.71
CA ASN A 345 -22.13 -2.89 -11.38
C ASN A 345 -22.95 -3.17 -10.12
N MET A 346 -22.70 -2.41 -9.06
CA MET A 346 -23.40 -2.57 -7.78
C MET A 346 -24.91 -2.34 -7.94
N LEU A 347 -25.32 -1.29 -8.65
CA LEU A 347 -26.74 -1.04 -8.93
C LEU A 347 -27.38 -2.14 -9.78
N ASP A 348 -26.64 -2.72 -10.72
CA ASP A 348 -27.13 -3.80 -11.56
C ASP A 348 -27.36 -5.09 -10.76
N MET A 349 -26.44 -5.41 -9.84
CA MET A 349 -26.61 -6.51 -8.88
C MET A 349 -27.80 -6.29 -7.94
N GLU A 350 -28.03 -5.06 -7.47
CA GLU A 350 -29.17 -4.72 -6.62
C GLU A 350 -30.51 -4.99 -7.32
N LYS A 351 -30.62 -4.73 -8.63
CA LYS A 351 -31.83 -5.05 -9.42
C LYS A 351 -32.15 -6.55 -9.46
N HIS A 352 -31.13 -7.37 -9.35
CA HIS A 352 -31.23 -8.84 -9.29
C HIS A 352 -31.51 -9.36 -7.88
N GLY A 353 -31.74 -8.47 -6.90
CA GLY A 353 -32.05 -8.83 -5.52
C GLY A 353 -30.84 -9.18 -4.66
N ILE A 354 -29.62 -8.93 -5.16
CA ILE A 354 -28.40 -9.10 -4.38
C ILE A 354 -28.29 -7.98 -3.35
N ASN A 355 -28.01 -8.31 -2.08
CA ASN A 355 -27.79 -7.25 -1.08
C ASN A 355 -26.41 -6.61 -1.32
N ILE A 356 -26.39 -5.28 -1.41
CA ILE A 356 -25.19 -4.50 -1.64
C ILE A 356 -24.98 -3.46 -0.52
N VAL A 357 -23.73 -3.05 -0.32
CA VAL A 357 -23.43 -1.80 0.37
C VAL A 357 -23.73 -0.65 -0.57
N ARG A 358 -24.81 0.08 -0.30
CA ARG A 358 -25.18 1.26 -1.09
C ARG A 358 -24.10 2.33 -0.98
N GLN A 359 -23.75 2.90 -2.13
CA GLN A 359 -22.69 3.89 -2.29
C GLN A 359 -23.21 5.09 -3.07
N SER A 360 -22.54 6.22 -2.95
CA SER A 360 -22.79 7.44 -3.71
C SER A 360 -21.57 7.78 -4.56
N LEU A 361 -21.80 8.14 -5.83
CA LEU A 361 -20.75 8.55 -6.75
C LEU A 361 -20.65 10.08 -6.81
N GLU A 362 -19.45 10.58 -6.59
CA GLU A 362 -19.04 11.96 -6.80
C GLU A 362 -17.83 11.99 -7.75
N PRO A 363 -17.45 13.14 -8.31
CA PRO A 363 -16.19 13.26 -9.04
C PRO A 363 -15.04 12.71 -8.18
N MET A 364 -14.21 11.86 -8.77
CA MET A 364 -13.03 11.25 -8.14
C MET A 364 -13.27 10.32 -6.94
N LYS A 365 -14.50 10.09 -6.47
CA LYS A 365 -14.72 9.23 -5.30
C LYS A 365 -16.07 8.49 -5.28
N LEU A 366 -16.05 7.29 -4.71
CA LEU A 366 -17.23 6.57 -4.22
C LEU A 366 -17.25 6.65 -2.70
N THR A 367 -18.38 7.03 -2.12
CA THR A 367 -18.58 7.07 -0.67
C THR A 367 -19.59 6.02 -0.25
N MET A 368 -19.29 5.26 0.79
CA MET A 368 -20.16 4.22 1.35
C MET A 368 -20.16 4.27 2.88
N PRO A 369 -21.21 3.77 3.56
CA PRO A 369 -21.22 3.71 5.01
C PRO A 369 -20.15 2.75 5.54
N TYR A 370 -19.59 3.06 6.71
CA TYR A 370 -18.78 2.08 7.43
C TYR A 370 -19.67 0.94 7.94
N ILE A 371 -19.30 -0.30 7.62
CA ILE A 371 -20.01 -1.50 8.05
C ILE A 371 -19.17 -2.22 9.12
N ASP A 372 -19.65 -2.20 10.36
CA ASP A 372 -19.02 -2.92 11.48
C ASP A 372 -19.53 -4.37 11.53
N LYS A 373 -19.18 -5.14 10.51
CA LYS A 373 -19.47 -6.58 10.39
C LYS A 373 -18.24 -7.31 9.89
N ASN A 374 -18.15 -8.59 10.22
CA ASN A 374 -17.08 -9.44 9.71
C ASN A 374 -17.26 -9.71 8.21
N THR A 375 -16.14 -9.78 7.50
CA THR A 375 -16.17 -10.24 6.11
C THR A 375 -16.55 -11.73 6.08
N LEU A 376 -17.07 -12.21 4.95
CA LEU A 376 -17.32 -13.63 4.76
C LEU A 376 -16.01 -14.43 4.88
N SER A 377 -14.86 -13.88 4.48
CA SER A 377 -13.55 -14.49 4.70
C SER A 377 -13.29 -14.78 6.19
N ASP A 378 -13.55 -13.81 7.07
CA ASP A 378 -13.37 -13.96 8.51
C ASP A 378 -14.36 -14.98 9.10
N VAL A 379 -15.62 -14.96 8.66
CA VAL A 379 -16.65 -15.92 9.10
C VAL A 379 -16.33 -17.34 8.63
N LEU A 380 -15.81 -17.52 7.41
CA LEU A 380 -15.36 -18.82 6.90
C LEU A 380 -14.15 -19.33 7.69
N ARG A 381 -13.19 -18.47 8.04
CA ARG A 381 -12.03 -18.82 8.87
C ARG A 381 -12.47 -19.31 10.25
N GLU A 382 -13.43 -18.64 10.87
CA GLU A 382 -14.00 -19.05 12.15
C GLU A 382 -14.78 -20.37 12.01
N ALA A 383 -15.61 -20.50 10.97
CA ALA A 383 -16.39 -21.71 10.72
C ALA A 383 -15.49 -22.93 10.53
N LEU A 384 -14.37 -22.81 9.80
CA LEU A 384 -13.42 -23.93 9.68
C LEU A 384 -12.87 -24.43 11.03
N ARG A 385 -12.74 -23.56 12.03
CA ARG A 385 -12.24 -23.95 13.36
C ARG A 385 -13.30 -24.63 14.23
N ASN A 386 -14.58 -24.30 14.01
CA ASN A 386 -15.64 -24.57 14.98
C ASN A 386 -16.82 -25.39 14.41
N ASP A 387 -17.12 -25.25 13.12
CA ASP A 387 -18.31 -25.80 12.44
C ASP A 387 -18.06 -25.90 10.92
N THR A 388 -17.57 -27.07 10.48
CA THR A 388 -17.30 -27.34 9.06
C THR A 388 -18.56 -27.37 8.20
N ASP A 389 -19.71 -27.73 8.76
CA ASP A 389 -20.98 -27.74 8.03
C ASP A 389 -21.43 -26.31 7.73
N LYS A 390 -21.25 -25.38 8.68
CA LYS A 390 -21.47 -23.95 8.45
C LYS A 390 -20.53 -23.42 7.37
N PHE A 391 -19.26 -23.82 7.35
CA PHE A 391 -18.33 -23.41 6.29
C PHE A 391 -18.84 -23.83 4.90
N ILE A 392 -19.26 -25.09 4.74
CA ILE A 392 -19.79 -25.60 3.48
C ILE A 392 -21.08 -24.85 3.09
N LYS A 393 -22.02 -24.68 4.02
CA LYS A 393 -23.30 -23.98 3.78
C LYS A 393 -23.11 -22.51 3.39
N LEU A 394 -22.09 -21.83 3.92
CA LEU A 394 -21.79 -20.45 3.54
C LEU A 394 -21.25 -20.35 2.12
N LEU A 395 -20.47 -21.34 1.67
CA LEU A 395 -20.01 -21.41 0.28
C LEU A 395 -21.16 -21.78 -0.67
N ASP A 396 -22.09 -22.63 -0.23
CA ASP A 396 -23.33 -22.89 -0.98
C ASP A 396 -24.15 -21.61 -1.15
N LEU A 397 -24.38 -20.89 -0.06
CA LEU A 397 -25.08 -19.60 -0.07
C LEU A 397 -24.40 -18.59 -1.00
N LEU A 398 -23.07 -18.52 -0.99
CA LEU A 398 -22.32 -17.67 -1.91
C LEU A 398 -22.58 -18.07 -3.37
N TYR A 399 -22.56 -19.35 -3.69
CA TYR A 399 -22.81 -19.82 -5.05
C TYR A 399 -24.24 -19.54 -5.51
N GLU A 400 -25.23 -19.67 -4.61
CA GLU A 400 -26.61 -19.27 -4.88
C GLU A 400 -26.74 -17.78 -5.22
N GLU A 401 -26.04 -16.90 -4.50
CA GLU A 401 -26.03 -15.45 -4.80
C GLU A 401 -25.30 -15.15 -6.11
N ILE A 402 -24.21 -15.84 -6.43
CA ILE A 402 -23.54 -15.74 -7.73
C ILE A 402 -24.50 -16.10 -8.87
N LEU A 403 -25.24 -17.22 -8.74
CA LEU A 403 -26.20 -17.65 -9.75
C LEU A 403 -27.34 -16.65 -9.97
N LYS A 404 -27.75 -15.91 -8.93
CA LYS A 404 -28.81 -14.90 -9.02
C LYS A 404 -28.33 -13.55 -9.56
N SER A 405 -27.01 -13.31 -9.59
CA SER A 405 -26.42 -11.99 -9.81
C SER A 405 -26.67 -11.38 -11.19
N SER A 406 -27.02 -12.19 -12.19
CA SER A 406 -27.29 -11.76 -13.56
C SER A 406 -28.14 -12.79 -14.30
N GLU A 407 -28.71 -12.40 -15.44
CA GLU A 407 -29.44 -13.26 -16.36
C GLU A 407 -28.60 -14.42 -16.88
N HIS A 408 -29.24 -15.56 -17.12
CA HIS A 408 -28.57 -16.74 -17.68
C HIS A 408 -28.65 -16.72 -19.20
N VAL A 409 -27.54 -17.04 -19.84
CA VAL A 409 -27.45 -17.15 -21.30
C VAL A 409 -27.17 -18.59 -21.71
N ASP A 410 -27.49 -18.91 -22.96
CA ASP A 410 -27.23 -20.24 -23.54
C ASP A 410 -25.73 -20.57 -23.52
N GLU A 411 -25.40 -21.83 -23.24
CA GLU A 411 -24.02 -22.33 -23.12
C GLU A 411 -23.16 -22.04 -24.37
N ARG A 412 -23.78 -21.88 -25.53
CA ARG A 412 -23.08 -21.54 -26.78
C ARG A 412 -22.40 -20.17 -26.75
N TYR A 413 -22.83 -19.28 -25.85
CA TYR A 413 -22.24 -17.95 -25.69
C TYR A 413 -21.09 -17.91 -24.69
N ASN A 414 -20.79 -19.03 -24.01
CA ASN A 414 -19.72 -19.11 -23.03
C ASN A 414 -18.38 -18.65 -23.61
N ALA A 415 -17.85 -17.55 -23.11
CA ALA A 415 -16.60 -16.96 -23.57
C ALA A 415 -15.36 -17.80 -23.22
N LEU A 416 -15.45 -18.74 -22.27
CA LEU A 416 -14.36 -19.66 -21.91
C LEU A 416 -14.39 -20.99 -22.67
N ARG A 417 -15.33 -21.16 -23.60
CA ARG A 417 -15.43 -22.36 -24.44
C ARG A 417 -14.31 -22.38 -25.48
N LYS A 418 -13.56 -23.49 -25.59
CA LYS A 418 -12.40 -23.59 -26.49
C LYS A 418 -12.73 -23.94 -27.94
N GLY A 419 -14.01 -23.96 -28.31
CA GLY A 419 -14.49 -24.26 -29.66
C GLY A 419 -15.82 -24.99 -29.67
N ALA A 420 -16.35 -25.27 -30.86
CA ALA A 420 -17.65 -25.96 -31.02
C ALA A 420 -17.65 -27.39 -30.45
N ASP A 421 -16.51 -28.07 -30.42
CA ASP A 421 -16.41 -29.46 -29.95
C ASP A 421 -16.12 -29.57 -28.43
N ASP A 422 -16.02 -28.44 -27.73
CA ASP A 422 -15.82 -28.41 -26.29
C ASP A 422 -17.11 -28.77 -25.54
N ASN A 423 -17.21 -30.04 -25.12
CA ASN A 423 -18.40 -30.61 -24.46
C ASN A 423 -18.28 -30.66 -22.93
N ARG A 424 -17.35 -29.90 -22.33
CA ARG A 424 -17.19 -29.86 -20.88
C ARG A 424 -18.36 -29.14 -20.23
N ASN A 425 -18.75 -29.57 -19.03
CA ASN A 425 -19.81 -28.92 -18.28
C ASN A 425 -19.25 -27.68 -17.57
N TYR A 426 -19.56 -26.49 -18.09
CA TYR A 426 -19.21 -25.21 -17.45
C TYR A 426 -20.25 -24.76 -16.42
N GLY A 427 -21.39 -25.43 -16.32
CA GLY A 427 -22.54 -25.00 -15.52
C GLY A 427 -23.25 -23.80 -16.14
N THR A 428 -23.95 -23.03 -15.30
CA THR A 428 -24.72 -21.86 -15.71
C THR A 428 -23.81 -20.74 -16.22
N ILE A 429 -24.14 -20.19 -17.39
CA ILE A 429 -23.43 -19.03 -17.98
C ILE A 429 -24.22 -17.76 -17.65
N LEU A 430 -23.54 -16.81 -17.01
CA LEU A 430 -24.10 -15.50 -16.66
C LEU A 430 -23.83 -14.51 -17.79
N SER A 431 -24.84 -13.71 -18.15
CA SER A 431 -24.67 -12.62 -19.12
C SER A 431 -23.60 -11.64 -18.63
N LYS A 432 -23.57 -11.37 -17.32
CA LYS A 432 -22.52 -10.68 -16.59
C LYS A 432 -22.09 -11.48 -15.37
N ALA A 433 -20.89 -12.05 -15.40
CA ALA A 433 -20.27 -12.64 -14.22
C ALA A 433 -19.49 -11.56 -13.45
N TYR A 434 -19.98 -11.20 -12.26
CA TYR A 434 -19.26 -10.32 -11.33
C TYR A 434 -18.20 -11.14 -10.59
N ILE A 435 -16.95 -11.07 -11.08
CA ILE A 435 -15.88 -11.98 -10.64
C ILE A 435 -15.27 -11.58 -9.28
N ASP A 436 -15.73 -10.48 -8.71
CA ASP A 436 -15.39 -9.99 -7.36
C ASP A 436 -16.42 -10.42 -6.30
N MET A 437 -17.41 -11.26 -6.64
CA MET A 437 -18.29 -11.91 -5.66
C MET A 437 -17.53 -13.02 -4.91
N ILE A 438 -16.52 -12.61 -4.15
CA ILE A 438 -15.62 -13.46 -3.38
C ILE A 438 -15.66 -13.09 -1.89
N PRO A 439 -15.26 -13.99 -0.97
CA PRO A 439 -15.48 -13.78 0.47
C PRO A 439 -14.85 -12.54 1.10
N ILE A 440 -13.78 -11.99 0.52
CA ILE A 440 -13.13 -10.77 1.03
C ILE A 440 -13.90 -9.47 0.68
N ASN A 441 -14.76 -9.52 -0.34
CA ASN A 441 -15.58 -8.41 -0.84
C ASN A 441 -17.06 -8.58 -0.47
N CYS A 442 -17.32 -9.28 0.64
CA CYS A 442 -18.65 -9.58 1.13
C CYS A 442 -18.66 -9.52 2.66
N PHE A 443 -19.63 -8.83 3.25
CA PHE A 443 -19.95 -8.96 4.67
C PHE A 443 -20.98 -10.08 4.90
N TYR A 444 -20.96 -10.67 6.08
CA TYR A 444 -21.99 -11.61 6.52
C TYR A 444 -22.73 -11.05 7.75
N ASP A 445 -24.05 -10.88 7.65
CA ASP A 445 -24.88 -10.40 8.74
C ASP A 445 -26.22 -11.15 8.79
N GLY A 446 -26.51 -11.81 9.92
CA GLY A 446 -27.80 -12.45 10.16
C GLY A 446 -28.26 -13.44 9.07
N GLY A 447 -27.32 -14.18 8.45
CA GLY A 447 -27.63 -15.13 7.37
C GLY A 447 -27.64 -14.52 5.97
N LYS A 448 -27.37 -13.22 5.82
CA LYS A 448 -27.32 -12.53 4.53
C LYS A 448 -25.89 -12.20 4.12
N LEU A 449 -25.62 -12.31 2.83
CA LEU A 449 -24.41 -11.83 2.17
C LEU A 449 -24.66 -10.41 1.66
N ILE A 450 -23.75 -9.49 1.98
CA ILE A 450 -23.83 -8.08 1.59
C ILE A 450 -22.53 -7.71 0.85
N PHE A 451 -22.63 -7.51 -0.46
CA PHE A 451 -21.47 -7.32 -1.33
C PHE A 451 -21.03 -5.86 -1.40
N PHE A 452 -19.74 -5.65 -1.63
CA PHE A 452 -19.13 -4.35 -1.90
C PHE A 452 -17.96 -4.52 -2.88
N ASP A 453 -17.44 -3.41 -3.40
CA ASP A 453 -16.23 -3.38 -4.23
C ASP A 453 -16.26 -4.35 -5.46
N GLN A 454 -17.35 -4.29 -6.22
CA GLN A 454 -17.55 -5.12 -7.42
C GLN A 454 -17.01 -4.39 -8.67
N GLU A 455 -15.71 -4.55 -8.92
CA GLU A 455 -14.94 -3.80 -9.93
C GLU A 455 -14.97 -4.47 -11.29
N PHE A 456 -14.85 -5.80 -11.33
CA PHE A 456 -14.66 -6.55 -12.56
C PHE A 456 -15.89 -7.37 -12.95
N VAL A 457 -16.26 -7.23 -14.23
CA VAL A 457 -17.30 -8.00 -14.89
C VAL A 457 -16.71 -8.73 -16.09
N ARG A 458 -17.17 -9.96 -16.31
CA ARG A 458 -16.90 -10.74 -17.51
C ARG A 458 -18.20 -11.10 -18.19
N GLU A 459 -18.34 -10.74 -19.47
CA GLU A 459 -19.55 -11.00 -20.23
C GLU A 459 -19.60 -12.47 -20.69
N ASN A 460 -20.76 -13.12 -20.51
CA ASN A 460 -21.01 -14.51 -20.89
C ASN A 460 -20.01 -15.50 -20.27
N TYR A 461 -19.70 -15.31 -18.99
CA TYR A 461 -18.80 -16.19 -18.24
C TYR A 461 -19.58 -17.18 -17.36
N PRO A 462 -19.02 -18.37 -17.10
CA PRO A 462 -19.62 -19.34 -16.18
C PRO A 462 -19.69 -18.81 -14.74
N ALA A 463 -20.81 -19.03 -14.05
CA ALA A 463 -20.94 -18.77 -12.60
C ALA A 463 -19.89 -19.56 -11.79
N SER A 464 -19.56 -20.76 -12.26
CA SER A 464 -18.53 -21.63 -11.69
C SER A 464 -17.13 -21.00 -11.74
N TYR A 465 -16.83 -20.08 -12.66
CA TYR A 465 -15.57 -19.34 -12.67
C TYR A 465 -15.46 -18.38 -11.47
N THR A 466 -16.54 -17.65 -11.15
CA THR A 466 -16.61 -16.81 -9.95
C THR A 466 -16.48 -17.66 -8.69
N MET A 467 -17.13 -18.82 -8.64
CA MET A 467 -17.01 -19.74 -7.51
C MET A 467 -15.59 -20.32 -7.38
N PHE A 468 -14.95 -20.64 -8.49
CA PHE A 468 -13.53 -21.02 -8.53
C PHE A 468 -12.65 -19.94 -7.89
N ARG A 469 -12.85 -18.67 -8.24
CA ARG A 469 -12.10 -17.56 -7.63
C ARG A 469 -12.34 -17.49 -6.13
N ALA A 470 -13.59 -17.62 -5.68
CA ALA A 470 -13.94 -17.66 -4.27
C ALA A 470 -13.19 -18.77 -3.51
N LEU A 471 -13.16 -20.00 -4.06
CA LEU A 471 -12.42 -21.12 -3.46
C LEU A 471 -10.90 -20.90 -3.51
N LYS A 472 -10.34 -20.53 -4.67
CA LYS A 472 -8.90 -20.30 -4.85
C LYS A 472 -8.38 -19.31 -3.80
N TYR A 473 -9.06 -18.19 -3.63
CA TYR A 473 -8.65 -17.17 -2.66
C TYR A 473 -8.88 -17.59 -1.21
N THR A 474 -10.02 -18.21 -0.89
CA THR A 474 -10.29 -18.74 0.46
C THR A 474 -9.18 -19.68 0.93
N TYR A 475 -8.81 -20.66 0.10
CA TYR A 475 -7.77 -21.64 0.44
C TYR A 475 -6.35 -21.08 0.38
N SER A 476 -6.12 -20.00 -0.37
CA SER A 476 -4.82 -19.30 -0.39
C SER A 476 -4.59 -18.48 0.88
N PHE A 477 -5.66 -17.92 1.45
CA PHE A 477 -5.59 -17.03 2.61
C PHE A 477 -5.79 -17.76 3.94
N ILE A 478 -6.65 -18.77 3.98
CA ILE A 478 -6.85 -19.62 5.15
C ILE A 478 -5.98 -20.87 4.96
N THR A 479 -4.69 -20.75 5.23
CA THR A 479 -3.67 -21.75 4.89
C THR A 479 -3.89 -23.13 5.54
N PHE A 480 -4.61 -23.19 6.66
CA PHE A 480 -4.98 -24.44 7.33
C PHE A 480 -6.27 -25.07 6.80
N ALA A 481 -7.03 -24.40 5.92
CA ALA A 481 -8.34 -24.85 5.45
C ALA A 481 -8.29 -26.26 4.83
N ASN A 482 -7.28 -26.52 3.99
CA ASN A 482 -7.14 -27.80 3.31
C ASN A 482 -6.90 -28.99 4.26
N GLY A 483 -6.40 -28.73 5.47
CA GLY A 483 -6.24 -29.76 6.50
C GLY A 483 -7.53 -30.10 7.24
N ILE A 484 -8.59 -29.29 7.10
CA ILE A 484 -9.88 -29.46 7.78
C ILE A 484 -10.96 -29.86 6.77
N VAL A 485 -11.20 -29.02 5.75
CA VAL A 485 -12.11 -29.29 4.64
C VAL A 485 -11.27 -29.28 3.36
N PRO A 486 -10.94 -30.45 2.77
CA PRO A 486 -10.06 -30.51 1.61
C PRO A 486 -10.61 -29.71 0.42
N LEU A 487 -9.75 -28.97 -0.28
CA LEU A 487 -10.15 -28.24 -1.49
C LEU A 487 -10.75 -29.17 -2.54
N GLN A 488 -10.24 -30.40 -2.62
CA GLN A 488 -10.74 -31.43 -3.54
C GLN A 488 -12.24 -31.72 -3.32
N GLN A 489 -12.70 -31.81 -2.07
CA GLN A 489 -14.11 -31.99 -1.74
C GLN A 489 -14.96 -30.82 -2.26
N MET A 490 -14.44 -29.59 -2.15
CA MET A 490 -15.16 -28.41 -2.65
C MET A 490 -15.14 -28.33 -4.18
N LYS A 491 -14.05 -28.76 -4.84
CA LYS A 491 -14.02 -28.88 -6.31
C LYS A 491 -15.08 -29.86 -6.82
N GLU A 492 -15.27 -30.98 -6.14
CA GLU A 492 -16.31 -31.96 -6.46
C GLU A 492 -17.70 -31.36 -6.27
N ARG A 493 -17.93 -30.71 -5.13
CA ARG A 493 -19.23 -30.11 -4.77
C ARG A 493 -19.72 -29.08 -5.78
N PHE A 494 -18.81 -28.28 -6.35
CA PHE A 494 -19.14 -27.23 -7.31
C PHE A 494 -18.80 -27.60 -8.76
N GLU A 495 -18.56 -28.88 -9.04
CA GLU A 495 -18.27 -29.41 -10.39
C GLU A 495 -17.06 -28.75 -11.09
N LEU A 496 -16.04 -28.36 -10.32
CA LEU A 496 -14.87 -27.61 -10.79
C LEU A 496 -13.68 -28.49 -11.18
N ILE A 497 -13.71 -29.81 -10.96
CA ILE A 497 -12.53 -30.67 -11.17
C ILE A 497 -11.96 -30.50 -12.59
N GLU A 498 -12.81 -30.65 -13.61
CA GLU A 498 -12.37 -30.64 -15.01
C GLU A 498 -12.00 -29.23 -15.52
N LEU A 499 -12.50 -28.19 -14.85
CA LEU A 499 -12.32 -26.79 -15.25
C LEU A 499 -11.17 -26.10 -14.51
N TRP A 500 -10.76 -26.62 -13.35
CA TRP A 500 -9.89 -25.93 -12.40
C TRP A 500 -8.60 -25.41 -13.05
N ASP A 501 -7.88 -26.25 -13.80
CA ASP A 501 -6.59 -25.87 -14.36
C ASP A 501 -6.70 -24.84 -15.49
N ASP A 502 -7.80 -24.84 -16.23
CA ASP A 502 -8.07 -23.81 -17.24
C ASP A 502 -8.47 -22.50 -16.59
N TYR A 503 -9.28 -22.55 -15.53
CA TYR A 503 -9.59 -21.37 -14.73
C TYR A 503 -8.36 -20.79 -14.02
N VAL A 504 -7.41 -21.63 -13.60
CA VAL A 504 -6.11 -21.14 -13.09
C VAL A 504 -5.36 -20.35 -14.16
N LYS A 505 -5.36 -20.80 -15.42
CA LYS A 505 -4.70 -20.08 -16.53
C LYS A 505 -5.38 -18.76 -16.80
N GLU A 506 -6.70 -18.77 -16.97
CA GLU A 506 -7.52 -17.55 -17.17
C GLU A 506 -7.30 -16.55 -16.03
N GLU A 507 -7.32 -17.01 -14.78
CA GLU A 507 -7.08 -16.16 -13.61
C GLU A 507 -5.67 -15.56 -13.61
N ASN A 508 -4.65 -16.34 -13.98
CA ASN A 508 -3.28 -15.83 -14.03
C ASN A 508 -3.11 -14.79 -15.13
N GLU A 509 -3.81 -14.93 -16.26
CA GLU A 509 -3.84 -13.94 -17.33
C GLU A 509 -4.56 -12.66 -16.88
N PHE A 510 -5.74 -12.77 -16.27
CA PHE A 510 -6.46 -11.65 -15.67
C PHE A 510 -5.59 -10.90 -14.64
N VAL A 511 -4.97 -11.62 -13.70
CA VAL A 511 -4.11 -11.00 -12.67
C VAL A 511 -2.91 -10.31 -13.32
N ARG A 512 -2.33 -10.92 -14.37
CA ARG A 512 -1.20 -10.35 -15.12
C ARG A 512 -1.56 -9.07 -15.86
N GLU A 513 -2.76 -8.97 -16.39
CA GLU A 513 -3.25 -7.76 -17.07
C GLU A 513 -3.60 -6.64 -16.10
N ASN A 514 -4.16 -6.99 -14.94
CA ASN A 514 -4.65 -6.01 -13.97
C ASN A 514 -3.55 -5.39 -13.10
N ARG A 515 -2.55 -6.18 -12.70
CA ARG A 515 -1.35 -5.64 -12.06
C ARG A 515 -0.41 -5.18 -13.17
N ASP A 516 0.13 -3.96 -13.09
CA ASP A 516 1.11 -3.47 -14.05
C ASP A 516 2.46 -4.19 -13.86
N PHE A 517 2.49 -5.49 -14.17
CA PHE A 517 3.67 -6.34 -14.04
C PHE A 517 4.78 -5.96 -15.01
N ARG A 518 4.47 -5.21 -16.07
CA ARG A 518 5.50 -4.69 -16.97
C ARG A 518 6.37 -3.69 -16.20
N THR A 519 5.74 -2.72 -15.55
CA THR A 519 6.44 -1.72 -14.75
C THR A 519 6.95 -2.28 -13.41
N TYR A 520 6.14 -3.08 -12.72
CA TYR A 520 6.40 -3.50 -11.34
C TYR A 520 6.94 -4.94 -11.20
N GLY A 521 7.14 -5.67 -12.29
CA GLY A 521 7.50 -7.08 -12.26
C GLY A 521 8.83 -7.36 -11.54
N HIS A 522 9.84 -6.51 -11.74
CA HIS A 522 11.12 -6.61 -11.04
C HIS A 522 10.97 -6.43 -9.52
N PHE A 523 10.12 -5.49 -9.09
CA PHE A 523 9.79 -5.28 -7.69
C PHE A 523 9.06 -6.49 -7.10
N TRP A 524 8.04 -7.02 -7.77
CA TRP A 524 7.27 -8.16 -7.24
C TRP A 524 8.07 -9.46 -7.16
N LYS A 525 9.10 -9.67 -8.00
CA LYS A 525 10.04 -10.80 -7.84
C LYS A 525 10.78 -10.77 -6.50
N ARG A 526 10.88 -9.61 -5.84
CA ARG A 526 11.50 -9.47 -4.52
C ARG A 526 10.61 -9.98 -3.39
N ALA A 527 9.30 -10.09 -3.60
CA ALA A 527 8.38 -10.70 -2.64
C ALA A 527 8.49 -12.24 -2.58
N GLY A 528 8.89 -12.87 -3.69
CA GLY A 528 9.01 -14.33 -3.76
C GLY A 528 10.21 -14.85 -2.98
N VAL A 529 9.98 -15.58 -1.89
CA VAL A 529 11.03 -16.22 -1.09
C VAL A 529 10.81 -17.73 -1.04
N ASN A 530 11.85 -18.50 -1.29
CA ASN A 530 11.81 -19.96 -1.17
C ASN A 530 12.05 -20.36 0.30
N LYS A 531 11.15 -21.13 0.89
CA LYS A 531 11.27 -21.60 2.29
C LYS A 531 12.52 -22.46 2.52
N THR A 532 13.02 -23.13 1.48
CA THR A 532 14.28 -23.90 1.57
C THR A 532 15.49 -22.98 1.79
N ASP A 533 15.49 -21.79 1.16
CA ASP A 533 16.58 -20.80 1.32
C ASP A 533 16.60 -20.27 2.76
N ILE A 534 15.41 -20.03 3.35
CA ILE A 534 15.29 -19.65 4.77
C ILE A 534 15.93 -20.71 5.68
N ILE A 535 15.64 -21.99 5.46
CA ILE A 535 16.21 -23.09 6.25
C ILE A 535 17.74 -23.15 6.10
N ALA A 536 18.25 -22.89 4.89
CA ALA A 536 19.69 -22.83 4.65
C ALA A 536 20.34 -21.67 5.41
N ASN A 537 19.78 -20.46 5.33
CA ASN A 537 20.27 -19.28 6.04
C ASN A 537 20.29 -19.48 7.56
N ILE A 538 19.25 -20.10 8.14
CA ILE A 538 19.21 -20.45 9.56
C ILE A 538 20.39 -21.35 9.92
N LYS A 539 20.63 -22.42 9.14
CA LYS A 539 21.74 -23.35 9.39
C LYS A 539 23.10 -22.66 9.30
N HIS A 540 23.28 -21.77 8.33
CA HIS A 540 24.51 -20.99 8.18
C HIS A 540 24.74 -20.00 9.33
N SER A 541 23.69 -19.49 9.96
CA SER A 541 23.80 -18.49 11.04
C SER A 541 24.14 -19.08 12.42
N ILE A 542 24.06 -20.42 12.56
CA ILE A 542 24.26 -21.14 13.84
C ILE A 542 25.67 -21.79 13.91
N VAL A 543 26.42 -21.77 12.80
CA VAL A 543 27.81 -22.27 12.70
C VAL A 543 28.77 -21.09 12.73
#